data_AF-A0A9D4M9V3-F1
#
_entry.id   AF-A0A9D4M9V3-F1
#
_cell.length_a   1.000
_cell.length_b   1.000
_cell.length_c   1.000
_cell.angle_alpha   90.00
_cell.angle_beta   90.00
_cell.angle_gamma   90.00
#
_symmetry.space_group_name_H-M   'P 1'
#
loop_
_entity.id
_entity.type
_entity.pdbx_description
1 polymer ?
#
loop_
_entity_poly.entity_id
_entity_poly.type
_entity_poly.pdbx_seq_one_letter_code
_entity_poly.pdbx_strand_id
1 'polypeptide(L)'
;MRHLWRPGIRALLRIIEIVEANYPETMGRLLIVRAPRVFPVLWTLVSPFIDENTSKKFMIYGGNDYQGPGGLVDFIDKKYIPDFLGGECYVSK
;
A
#
# COMPACT_ATOMS: atom_id res chain seq x y z
N MET A 1 16.52 7.08 3.90
CA MET A 1 16.00 8.43 3.59
C MET A 1 15.98 8.80 2.10
N ARG A 2 16.51 7.98 1.17
CA ARG A 2 16.47 8.27 -0.28
C ARG A 2 15.06 8.44 -0.87
N HIS A 3 14.05 7.75 -0.33
CA HIS A 3 12.66 7.82 -0.80
C HIS A 3 11.90 9.10 -0.41
N LEU A 4 12.42 9.89 0.54
CA LEU A 4 11.85 11.20 0.93
C LEU A 4 12.50 12.37 0.18
N TRP A 5 13.13 12.09 -0.97
CA TRP A 5 13.71 13.12 -1.82
C TRP A 5 12.61 13.97 -2.46
N ARG A 6 12.78 15.30 -2.46
CA ARG A 6 11.74 16.27 -2.85
C ARG A 6 11.08 15.98 -4.21
N PRO A 7 11.81 15.71 -5.31
CA PRO A 7 11.21 15.30 -6.57
C PRO A 7 10.40 14.01 -6.49
N GLY A 8 10.85 13.02 -5.70
CA GLY A 8 10.11 11.78 -5.48
C GLY A 8 8.77 12.01 -4.77
N ILE A 9 8.77 12.83 -3.72
CA ILE A 9 7.52 13.21 -3.02
C ILE A 9 6.59 13.98 -3.96
N ARG A 10 7.11 14.93 -4.77
CA ARG A 10 6.29 15.65 -5.76
C ARG A 10 5.68 14.73 -6.81
N ALA A 11 6.44 13.76 -7.29
CA ALA A 11 5.93 12.77 -8.24
C ALA A 11 4.81 11.93 -7.62
N LEU A 12 5.00 11.47 -6.38
CA LEU A 12 3.97 10.72 -5.64
C LEU A 12 2.70 11.54 -5.46
N LEU A 13 2.80 12.79 -4.98
CA LEU A 13 1.65 13.67 -4.80
C LEU A 13 0.91 13.93 -6.11
N ARG A 14 1.64 14.09 -7.22
CA ARG A 14 1.04 14.27 -8.55
C ARG A 14 0.29 13.03 -9.03
N ILE A 15 0.80 11.83 -8.75
CA ILE A 15 0.11 10.58 -9.08
C ILE A 15 -1.21 10.49 -8.30
N ILE A 16 -1.17 10.78 -7.00
CA ILE A 16 -2.35 10.75 -6.14
C ILE A 16 -3.40 11.73 -6.65
N GLU A 17 -3.00 12.97 -6.92
CA GLU A 17 -3.89 14.00 -7.48
C GLU A 17 -4.58 13.54 -8.78
N ILE A 18 -3.83 12.92 -9.71
CA ILE A 18 -4.41 12.41 -10.97
C ILE A 18 -5.40 11.28 -10.71
N VAL A 19 -5.06 10.33 -9.83
CA VAL A 19 -5.91 9.18 -9.53
C VAL A 19 -7.21 9.63 -8.85
N GLU A 20 -7.12 10.48 -7.83
CA GLU A 20 -8.28 11.01 -7.11
C GLU A 20 -9.20 11.82 -8.04
N ALA A 21 -8.63 12.62 -8.95
CA ALA A 21 -9.41 13.47 -9.85
C ALA A 21 -10.09 12.71 -11.01
N ASN A 22 -9.50 11.61 -11.50
CA ASN A 22 -9.96 10.95 -12.74
C ASN A 22 -10.53 9.53 -12.51
N TYR A 23 -10.20 8.88 -11.41
CA TYR A 23 -10.62 7.50 -11.12
C TYR A 23 -11.22 7.34 -9.71
N PRO A 24 -12.17 8.21 -9.30
CA PRO A 24 -12.78 8.11 -7.98
C PRO A 24 -13.49 6.77 -7.81
N GLU A 25 -13.48 6.24 -6.58
CA GLU A 25 -14.16 4.99 -6.20
C GLU A 25 -13.76 3.72 -6.96
N THR A 26 -12.69 3.76 -7.77
CA THR A 26 -12.21 2.57 -8.50
C THR A 26 -11.37 1.64 -7.62
N MET A 27 -10.75 2.17 -6.57
CA MET A 27 -9.91 1.39 -5.66
C MET A 27 -10.80 0.56 -4.72
N GLY A 28 -10.56 -0.75 -4.68
CA GLY A 28 -11.21 -1.66 -3.72
C GLY A 28 -10.50 -1.70 -2.36
N ARG A 29 -9.20 -2.03 -2.35
CA ARG A 29 -8.35 -2.06 -1.15
C ARG A 29 -6.88 -1.86 -1.54
N LEU A 30 -6.10 -1.20 -0.68
CA LEU A 30 -4.66 -1.00 -0.88
C LEU A 30 -3.89 -1.59 0.29
N LEU A 31 -3.08 -2.61 0.00
CA LEU A 31 -2.34 -3.39 1.00
C LEU A 31 -0.85 -3.01 0.93
N ILE A 32 -0.33 -2.35 1.97
CA ILE A 32 1.09 -1.99 2.09
C ILE A 32 1.77 -2.98 3.02
N VAL A 33 2.62 -3.84 2.48
CA VAL A 33 3.33 -4.89 3.23
C VAL A 33 4.76 -4.47 3.56
N ARG A 34 5.30 -5.00 4.66
CA ARG A 34 6.68 -4.73 5.13
C ARG A 34 6.98 -3.23 5.29
N ALA A 35 5.99 -2.45 5.72
CA ALA A 35 6.14 -1.02 5.90
C ALA A 35 7.26 -0.73 6.92
N PRO A 36 8.26 0.11 6.57
CA PRO A 36 9.33 0.48 7.50
C PRO A 36 8.79 1.39 8.62
N ARG A 37 9.50 1.48 9.74
CA ARG A 37 9.11 2.33 10.89
C ARG A 37 8.94 3.82 10.56
N VAL A 38 9.51 4.30 9.45
CA VAL A 38 9.36 5.69 8.98
C VAL A 38 8.05 5.91 8.19
N PHE A 39 7.33 4.85 7.83
CA PHE A 39 6.12 4.93 7.03
C PHE A 39 5.03 5.87 7.61
N PRO A 40 4.76 5.89 8.93
CA PRO A 40 3.78 6.82 9.49
C PRO A 40 4.08 8.29 9.16
N VAL A 41 5.36 8.68 9.10
CA VAL A 41 5.77 10.05 8.71
C VAL A 41 5.42 10.33 7.25
N LEU A 42 5.66 9.38 6.35
CA LEU A 42 5.26 9.49 4.96
C LEU A 42 3.73 9.58 4.84
N TRP A 43 3.01 8.77 5.60
CA TRP A 43 1.55 8.77 5.61
C TRP A 43 0.98 10.13 6.00
N THR A 44 1.50 10.76 7.06
CA THR A 44 1.07 12.11 7.48
C THR A 44 1.29 13.17 6.39
N LEU A 45 2.30 13.03 5.54
CA LEU A 45 2.55 13.96 4.42
C LEU A 45 1.60 13.75 3.24
N VAL A 46 1.09 12.54 3.07
CA VAL A 46 0.36 12.09 1.88
C VAL A 46 -1.15 12.05 2.12
N SER A 47 -1.58 11.64 3.32
CA SER A 47 -2.99 11.46 3.67
C SER A 47 -3.88 12.70 3.46
N PRO A 48 -3.41 13.96 3.61
CA PRO A 48 -4.26 15.12 3.33
C PRO A 48 -4.69 15.27 1.87
N PHE A 49 -4.04 14.55 0.95
CA PHE A 49 -4.32 14.57 -0.49
C PHE A 49 -5.19 13.39 -0.95
N ILE A 50 -5.63 12.54 -0.02
CA ILE A 50 -6.43 11.34 -0.29
C ILE A 50 -7.80 11.54 0.35
N ASP A 51 -8.89 11.29 -0.38
CA ASP A 51 -10.23 11.35 0.17
C ASP A 51 -10.40 10.40 1.37
N GLU A 52 -11.27 10.76 2.32
CA GLU A 52 -11.49 9.96 3.54
C GLU A 52 -11.95 8.53 3.21
N ASN A 53 -12.79 8.35 2.18
CA ASN A 53 -13.26 7.04 1.78
C ASN A 53 -12.14 6.21 1.16
N THR A 54 -11.28 6.81 0.34
CA THR A 54 -10.09 6.12 -0.21
C THR A 54 -9.09 5.79 0.89
N SER A 55 -8.87 6.69 1.85
CA SER A 55 -7.98 6.51 2.99
C SER A 55 -8.37 5.30 3.86
N LYS A 56 -9.68 5.07 4.07
CA LYS A 56 -10.20 3.89 4.80
C LYS A 56 -9.88 2.55 4.13
N LYS A 57 -9.52 2.55 2.84
CA LYS A 57 -9.17 1.34 2.07
C LYS A 57 -7.70 0.93 2.24
N PHE A 58 -6.89 1.74 2.92
CA PHE A 58 -5.48 1.42 3.18
C PHE A 58 -5.32 0.45 4.36
N MET A 59 -4.55 -0.60 4.16
CA MET A 59 -4.11 -1.53 5.20
C MET A 59 -2.58 -1.54 5.21
N ILE A 60 -1.98 -1.17 6.34
CA ILE A 60 -0.53 -1.00 6.47
C ILE A 60 -0.02 -2.04 7.46
N TYR A 61 0.90 -2.89 7.00
CA TYR A 61 1.47 -3.97 7.79
C TYR A 61 2.98 -3.78 7.97
N GLY A 62 3.44 -3.87 9.21
CA GLY A 62 4.86 -3.95 9.54
C GLY A 62 5.38 -5.38 9.45
N GLY A 63 6.68 -5.56 9.20
CA GLY A 63 7.33 -6.88 9.26
C GLY A 63 6.58 -7.96 8.48
N ASN A 64 6.21 -9.05 9.17
CA ASN A 64 5.47 -10.19 8.60
C ASN A 64 4.00 -10.22 9.03
N ASP A 65 3.47 -9.15 9.63
CA ASP A 65 2.10 -9.12 10.17
C ASP A 65 1.05 -9.33 9.07
N TYR A 66 1.40 -9.03 7.82
CA TYR A 66 0.56 -9.22 6.64
C TYR A 66 0.30 -10.70 6.29
N GLN A 67 1.04 -11.65 6.87
CA GLN A 67 0.89 -13.09 6.61
C GLN A 67 -0.15 -13.76 7.52
N GLY A 68 -0.53 -13.12 8.62
CA GLY A 68 -1.48 -13.66 9.60
C GLY A 68 -2.95 -13.30 9.31
N PRO A 69 -3.86 -13.65 10.24
CA PRO A 69 -5.26 -13.22 10.20
C PRO A 69 -5.37 -11.69 10.15
N GLY A 70 -6.29 -11.16 9.34
CA GLY A 70 -6.38 -9.73 9.03
C GLY A 70 -5.37 -9.24 7.99
N GLY A 71 -4.52 -10.15 7.47
CA GLY A 71 -3.49 -9.89 6.45
C GLY A 71 -3.95 -10.16 5.02
N LEU A 72 -3.01 -10.54 4.14
CA LEU A 72 -3.30 -10.80 2.73
C LEU A 72 -4.28 -11.96 2.52
N VAL A 73 -4.21 -12.99 3.36
CA VAL A 73 -5.00 -14.22 3.23
C VAL A 73 -6.50 -14.01 3.41
N ASP A 74 -6.89 -12.91 4.05
CA ASP A 74 -8.30 -12.53 4.22
C ASP A 74 -8.89 -11.88 2.96
N PHE A 75 -8.02 -11.43 2.04
CA PHE A 75 -8.42 -10.71 0.82
C PHE A 75 -8.06 -11.46 -0.46
N ILE A 76 -7.06 -12.35 -0.39
CA ILE A 76 -6.49 -13.05 -1.54
C ILE A 76 -6.30 -14.51 -1.15
N ASP A 77 -6.83 -15.44 -1.94
CA ASP A 77 -6.57 -16.87 -1.76
C ASP A 77 -5.06 -17.14 -1.86
N LYS A 78 -4.55 -17.93 -0.92
CA LYS A 78 -3.11 -18.19 -0.74
C LYS A 78 -2.43 -18.73 -2.00
N LYS A 79 -3.15 -19.47 -2.85
CA LYS A 79 -2.63 -19.94 -4.15
C LYS A 79 -2.29 -18.83 -5.14
N TYR A 80 -2.84 -17.63 -4.95
CA TYR A 80 -2.58 -16.45 -5.80
C TYR A 80 -1.60 -15.47 -5.15
N ILE A 81 -1.25 -15.67 -3.88
CA ILE A 81 -0.25 -14.85 -3.21
C ILE A 81 1.14 -15.33 -3.65
N PRO A 82 2.04 -14.44 -4.13
CA PRO A 82 3.40 -14.80 -4.48
C PRO A 82 4.20 -15.42 -3.31
N ASP A 83 5.07 -16.38 -3.63
CA ASP A 83 5.98 -17.05 -2.71
C ASP A 83 6.87 -16.09 -1.92
N PHE A 84 7.38 -15.02 -2.54
CA PHE A 84 8.18 -14.01 -1.85
C PHE A 84 7.36 -13.17 -0.85
N LEU A 85 6.03 -13.26 -0.88
CA LEU A 85 5.12 -12.74 0.13
C LEU A 85 4.65 -13.81 1.11
N GLY A 86 5.01 -15.10 0.93
CA GLY A 86 4.61 -16.21 1.81
C GLY A 86 3.35 -16.94 1.36
N GLY A 87 2.94 -16.77 0.10
CA GLY A 87 1.88 -17.55 -0.52
C GLY A 87 2.39 -18.78 -1.28
N GLU A 88 1.51 -19.39 -2.06
CA GLU A 88 1.76 -20.63 -2.81
C GLU A 88 1.91 -20.40 -4.32
N CYS A 89 1.74 -19.16 -4.80
CA CYS A 89 2.03 -18.81 -6.18
C CYS A 89 3.55 -18.71 -6.36
N TYR A 90 4.15 -19.68 -7.06
CA TYR A 90 5.58 -19.67 -7.32
C TYR A 90 5.91 -18.64 -8.40
N VAL A 91 6.64 -17.57 -8.01
CA VAL A 91 7.05 -16.48 -8.91
C VAL A 91 8.56 -16.26 -8.86
N SER A 92 9.26 -16.80 -7.87
CA SER A 92 10.72 -16.73 -7.80
C SER A 92 11.39 -17.59 -8.89
N LYS A 93 12.42 -17.01 -9.51
CA LYS A 93 13.51 -17.75 -10.18
C LYS A 93 14.74 -17.62 -9.31
#